data_AF-A0A8T5DJ68-F1
#
_entry.id   AF-A0A8T5DJ68-F1
#
_cell.length_a   1.000
_cell.length_b   1.000
_cell.length_c   1.000
_cell.angle_alpha   90.00
_cell.angle_beta   90.00
_cell.angle_gamma   90.00
#
_symmetry.space_group_name_H-M   'P 1'
#
loop_
_entity.id
_entity.type
_entity.pdbx_description
1 polymer ?
#
loop_
_entity_poly.entity_id
_entity_poly.type
_entity_poly.pdbx_seq_one_letter_code
_entity_poly.pdbx_strand_id
1 'polypeptide(L)'
;MKAIFTIPIVEKMLEACGCNTNNAIYALVHTSNTESKNLKTLHKQINVVNSAIEILTTNKTNAKKNSEEYKLIKKEKDRIFTEFGNLKSSQESTIGINPIKAMVAVMTEIYLETFFDPIQFFVPNASSCSGQWELWDDIDYFNLKKQITEKDSAFKFKTKMLSNDIWNYKFKPEDFPLIIKRRLQHEKEFGKKLNPESLIKALIIRMGKLAKPDVNYEVIDYAIRSLFTDLKVKKYLRVDREMEFLKRLETEIKKTLRKF
;
A
#
# COMPACT_ATOMS: atom_id res chain seq x y z
N MET A 1 9.16 7.71 -12.07
CA MET A 1 7.96 8.54 -12.34
C MET A 1 6.73 8.09 -11.54
N LYS A 2 6.43 6.78 -11.44
CA LYS A 2 5.32 6.24 -10.62
C LYS A 2 5.33 6.72 -9.15
N ALA A 3 6.50 6.81 -8.52
CA ALA A 3 6.67 7.29 -7.15
C ALA A 3 6.07 8.68 -6.87
N ILE A 4 5.99 9.56 -7.87
CA ILE A 4 5.41 10.91 -7.73
C ILE A 4 3.92 10.84 -7.37
N PHE A 5 3.22 9.80 -7.84
CA PHE A 5 1.79 9.60 -7.62
C PHE A 5 1.52 8.96 -6.27
N THR A 6 2.27 7.91 -5.96
CA THR A 6 1.93 7.00 -4.88
C THR A 6 2.44 7.48 -3.54
N ILE A 7 3.64 8.09 -3.46
CA ILE A 7 4.24 8.51 -2.19
C ILE A 7 3.35 9.45 -1.37
N PRO A 8 2.76 10.52 -1.93
CA PRO A 8 1.87 11.39 -1.16
C PRO A 8 0.61 10.66 -0.65
N ILE A 9 0.11 9.70 -1.41
CA ILE A 9 -1.03 8.85 -1.00
C ILE A 9 -0.58 7.92 0.13
N VAL A 10 0.62 7.34 0.05
CA VAL A 10 1.23 6.53 1.11
C VAL A 10 1.43 7.36 2.39
N GLU A 11 1.87 8.61 2.29
CA GLU A 11 1.98 9.51 3.44
C GLU A 11 0.61 9.72 4.11
N LYS A 12 -0.44 9.97 3.33
CA LYS A 12 -1.81 10.09 3.86
C LYS A 12 -2.32 8.80 4.51
N MET A 13 -1.98 7.65 3.96
CA MET A 13 -2.29 6.34 4.53
C MET A 13 -1.60 6.13 5.89
N LEU A 14 -0.31 6.49 5.98
CA LEU A 14 0.44 6.46 7.22
C LEU A 14 -0.15 7.43 8.25
N GLU A 15 -0.50 8.65 7.84
CA GLU A 15 -1.15 9.66 8.69
C GLU A 15 -2.48 9.15 9.27
N ALA A 16 -3.29 8.49 8.44
CA ALA A 16 -4.56 7.86 8.82
C ALA A 16 -4.39 6.75 9.86
N CYS A 17 -3.23 6.07 9.85
CA CYS A 17 -2.84 5.10 10.88
C CYS A 17 -2.11 5.71 12.09
N GLY A 18 -1.91 7.02 12.14
CA GLY A 18 -1.10 7.66 13.18
C GLY A 18 0.38 7.26 13.13
N CYS A 19 0.87 6.89 11.96
CA CYS A 19 2.27 6.55 11.71
C CYS A 19 3.07 7.80 11.30
N ASN A 20 4.39 7.72 11.46
CA ASN A 20 5.30 8.73 10.93
C ASN A 20 5.27 8.64 9.39
N THR A 21 4.97 9.75 8.71
CA THR A 21 4.89 9.84 7.25
C THR A 21 6.23 9.58 6.57
N ASN A 22 7.36 9.74 7.28
CA ASN A 22 8.69 9.40 6.74
C ASN A 22 8.86 7.92 6.43
N ASN A 23 8.00 7.05 6.99
CA ASN A 23 7.98 5.65 6.62
C ASN A 23 7.50 5.45 5.16
N ALA A 24 6.99 6.49 4.49
CA ALA A 24 6.68 6.43 3.06
C ALA A 24 7.93 6.15 2.21
N ILE A 25 9.15 6.39 2.72
CA ILE A 25 10.38 5.98 2.04
C ILE A 25 10.41 4.48 1.73
N TYR A 26 9.79 3.65 2.56
CA TYR A 26 9.74 2.20 2.35
C TYR A 26 8.90 1.80 1.13
N ALA A 27 7.96 2.63 0.68
CA ALA A 27 7.22 2.39 -0.56
C ALA A 27 8.14 2.44 -1.81
N LEU A 28 9.21 3.24 -1.78
CA LEU A 28 10.14 3.36 -2.91
C LEU A 28 10.97 2.10 -3.19
N VAL A 29 10.94 1.13 -2.28
CA VAL A 29 11.62 -0.15 -2.48
C VAL A 29 11.03 -0.90 -3.69
N HIS A 30 9.74 -0.69 -4.01
CA HIS A 30 9.05 -1.37 -5.11
C HIS A 30 8.94 -0.55 -6.40
N THR A 31 9.47 0.68 -6.41
CA THR A 31 9.35 1.59 -7.57
C THR A 31 10.47 1.44 -8.61
N SER A 32 11.45 0.54 -8.38
CA SER A 32 12.55 0.28 -9.33
C SER A 32 12.09 -0.56 -10.53
N ASN A 33 12.60 -0.21 -11.73
CA ASN A 33 11.87 -0.40 -12.98
C ASN A 33 12.14 -1.70 -13.76
N THR A 34 12.99 -2.63 -13.32
CA THR A 34 13.38 -3.77 -14.19
C THR A 34 13.54 -5.13 -13.51
N GLU A 35 14.10 -5.22 -12.30
CA GLU A 35 14.34 -6.53 -11.63
C GLU A 35 13.37 -6.81 -10.45
N SER A 36 12.51 -5.84 -10.12
CA SER A 36 11.75 -5.80 -8.86
C SER A 36 10.43 -6.56 -8.86
N LYS A 37 9.93 -7.06 -10.01
CA LYS A 37 8.64 -7.77 -10.06
C LYS A 37 8.61 -8.97 -9.10
N ASN A 38 9.75 -9.64 -8.97
CA ASN A 38 9.93 -10.75 -8.03
C ASN A 38 9.94 -10.33 -6.56
N LEU A 39 10.14 -9.04 -6.24
CA LEU A 39 10.11 -8.54 -4.86
C LEU A 39 8.69 -8.30 -4.36
N LYS A 40 7.70 -8.28 -5.26
CA LYS A 40 6.31 -7.92 -4.95
C LYS A 40 5.47 -9.11 -4.52
N THR A 41 6.03 -10.30 -4.33
CA THR A 41 5.27 -11.44 -3.80
C THR A 41 5.07 -11.28 -2.29
N LEU A 42 3.88 -11.64 -1.79
CA LEU A 42 3.52 -11.47 -0.37
C LEU A 42 4.53 -12.10 0.60
N HIS A 43 5.01 -13.31 0.31
CA HIS A 43 5.95 -14.04 1.18
C HIS A 43 7.34 -13.39 1.27
N LYS A 44 7.72 -12.54 0.30
CA LYS A 44 8.99 -11.81 0.33
C LYS A 44 8.90 -10.49 1.10
N GLN A 45 7.69 -9.96 1.35
CA GLN A 45 7.53 -8.61 1.90
C GLN A 45 8.18 -8.41 3.27
N ILE A 46 8.21 -9.45 4.11
CA ILE A 46 8.92 -9.34 5.39
C ILE A 46 10.44 -9.18 5.20
N ASN A 47 11.04 -9.92 4.27
CA ASN A 47 12.46 -9.82 3.97
C ASN A 47 12.78 -8.47 3.33
N VAL A 48 11.91 -7.98 2.45
CA VAL A 48 11.98 -6.62 1.89
C VAL A 48 11.95 -5.57 2.99
N VAL A 49 10.98 -5.62 3.90
CA VAL A 49 10.84 -4.64 5.00
C VAL A 49 12.03 -4.69 5.96
N ASN A 50 12.44 -5.88 6.41
CA ASN A 50 13.60 -6.01 7.30
C ASN A 50 14.88 -5.47 6.62
N SER A 51 15.11 -5.84 5.36
CA SER A 51 16.28 -5.36 4.61
C SER A 51 16.24 -3.84 4.41
N ALA A 52 15.06 -3.28 4.10
CA ALA A 52 14.89 -1.84 3.93
C ALA A 52 15.13 -1.08 5.23
N ILE A 53 14.61 -1.57 6.37
CA ILE A 53 14.89 -0.97 7.68
C ILE A 53 16.39 -0.99 7.95
N GLU A 54 17.07 -2.12 7.75
CA GLU A 54 18.50 -2.23 8.01
C GLU A 54 19.35 -1.31 7.11
N ILE A 55 19.04 -1.25 5.83
CA ILE A 55 19.82 -0.47 4.85
C ILE A 55 19.55 1.03 4.97
N LEU A 56 18.29 1.43 5.15
CA LEU A 56 17.89 2.84 5.16
C LEU A 56 18.07 3.49 6.53
N THR A 57 18.07 2.73 7.62
CA THR A 57 18.19 3.29 8.98
C THR A 57 19.43 2.84 9.73
N THR A 58 20.23 1.92 9.18
CA THR A 58 21.39 1.27 9.83
C THR A 58 21.06 0.42 11.06
N ASN A 59 19.78 0.25 11.39
CA ASN A 59 19.35 -0.57 12.53
C ASN A 59 19.39 -2.07 12.19
N LYS A 60 19.95 -2.88 13.08
CA LYS A 60 19.99 -4.35 12.88
C LYS A 60 18.59 -4.94 12.90
N THR A 61 18.32 -5.82 11.93
CA THR A 61 17.06 -6.57 11.85
C THR A 61 17.34 -8.06 11.61
N ASN A 62 16.29 -8.83 11.31
CA ASN A 62 16.41 -10.23 10.87
C ASN A 62 16.67 -10.34 9.34
N ALA A 63 17.20 -9.29 8.71
CA ALA A 63 17.45 -9.29 7.27
C ALA A 63 18.53 -10.31 6.88
N LYS A 64 18.25 -11.09 5.84
CA LYS A 64 19.21 -12.04 5.26
C LYS A 64 20.11 -11.30 4.28
N LYS A 65 21.34 -10.96 4.69
CA LYS A 65 22.28 -10.15 3.87
C LYS A 65 22.61 -10.73 2.48
N ASN A 66 22.52 -12.05 2.33
CA ASN A 66 22.77 -12.75 1.06
C ASN A 66 21.54 -12.85 0.15
N SER A 67 20.36 -12.44 0.64
CA SER A 67 19.10 -12.46 -0.11
C SER A 67 19.11 -11.48 -1.29
N GLU A 68 18.27 -11.76 -2.29
CA GLU A 68 18.08 -10.89 -3.45
C GLU A 68 17.52 -9.53 -3.02
N GLU A 69 16.55 -9.53 -2.10
CA GLU A 69 15.90 -8.34 -1.55
C GLU A 69 16.95 -7.39 -0.95
N TYR A 70 17.83 -7.91 -0.11
CA TYR A 70 18.86 -7.11 0.56
C TYR A 70 19.85 -6.51 -0.43
N LYS A 71 20.35 -7.32 -1.38
CA LYS A 71 21.30 -6.87 -2.40
C LYS A 71 20.71 -5.78 -3.28
N LEU A 72 19.46 -5.95 -3.72
CA LEU A 72 18.78 -4.98 -4.58
C LEU A 72 18.51 -3.67 -3.85
N ILE A 73 17.97 -3.71 -2.63
CA ILE A 73 17.72 -2.50 -1.84
C ILE A 73 19.04 -1.76 -1.54
N LYS A 74 20.13 -2.51 -1.28
CA LYS A 74 21.43 -1.91 -1.02
C LYS A 74 21.96 -1.17 -2.24
N LYS A 75 21.81 -1.75 -3.43
CA LYS A 75 22.17 -1.13 -4.71
C LYS A 75 21.33 0.12 -4.99
N GLU A 76 20.05 0.09 -4.65
CA GLU A 76 19.10 1.17 -4.93
C GLU A 76 19.04 2.26 -3.85
N LYS A 77 19.80 2.12 -2.77
CA LYS A 77 19.75 3.00 -1.59
C LYS A 77 19.82 4.49 -1.94
N ASP A 78 20.82 4.88 -2.72
CA ASP A 78 21.07 6.30 -3.01
C ASP A 78 19.96 6.90 -3.90
N ARG A 79 19.44 6.11 -4.85
CA ARG A 79 18.26 6.49 -5.64
C ARG A 79 17.04 6.68 -4.74
N ILE A 80 16.79 5.75 -3.82
CA ILE A 80 15.66 5.82 -2.87
C ILE A 80 15.74 7.11 -2.04
N PHE A 81 16.89 7.45 -1.47
CA PHE A 81 17.05 8.68 -0.70
C PHE A 81 16.88 9.93 -1.56
N THR A 82 17.46 9.94 -2.77
CA THR A 82 17.36 11.08 -3.69
C THR A 82 15.91 11.31 -4.11
N GLU A 83 15.20 10.26 -4.53
CA GLU A 83 13.78 10.36 -4.92
C GLU A 83 12.91 10.76 -3.74
N PHE A 84 13.14 10.18 -2.55
CA PHE A 84 12.38 10.54 -1.36
C PHE A 84 12.59 12.00 -0.98
N GLY A 85 13.84 12.48 -1.00
CA GLY A 85 14.18 13.88 -0.72
C GLY A 85 13.51 14.85 -1.69
N ASN A 86 13.44 14.51 -2.98
CA ASN A 86 12.77 15.33 -3.98
C ASN A 86 11.25 15.38 -3.84
N LEU A 87 10.64 14.34 -3.25
CA LEU A 87 9.19 14.24 -3.08
C LEU A 87 8.69 14.86 -1.78
N LYS A 88 9.57 15.01 -0.79
CA LYS A 88 9.19 15.41 0.57
C LYS A 88 9.17 16.93 0.72
N SER A 89 8.10 17.46 1.31
CA SER A 89 7.93 18.88 1.59
C SER A 89 8.48 19.35 2.94
N SER A 90 8.94 18.45 3.82
CA SER A 90 9.41 18.77 5.18
C SER A 90 10.77 18.18 5.54
N GLN A 91 11.64 19.05 6.07
CA GLN A 91 12.95 18.74 6.60
C GLN A 91 12.83 18.03 7.97
N GLU A 92 13.63 16.98 8.13
CA GLU A 92 14.06 16.41 9.41
C GLU A 92 12.99 15.79 10.31
N SER A 93 12.73 14.50 10.07
CA SER A 93 12.40 13.57 11.15
C SER A 93 13.06 12.23 10.88
N THR A 94 13.36 11.48 11.92
CA THR A 94 13.98 10.16 11.81
C THR A 94 13.04 9.18 11.10
N ILE A 95 13.59 8.35 10.20
CA ILE A 95 12.85 7.25 9.58
C ILE A 95 12.51 6.23 10.67
N GLY A 96 11.26 5.78 10.73
CA GLY A 96 10.79 4.87 11.78
C GLY A 96 11.22 3.44 11.52
N ILE A 97 11.74 2.76 12.54
CA ILE A 97 12.29 1.40 12.44
C ILE A 97 11.26 0.28 12.65
N ASN A 98 9.97 0.63 12.82
CA ASN A 98 8.94 -0.33 13.17
C ASN A 98 8.47 -1.11 11.92
N PRO A 99 8.60 -2.46 11.89
CA PRO A 99 8.25 -3.27 10.72
C PRO A 99 6.79 -3.16 10.29
N ILE A 100 5.84 -3.00 11.22
CA ILE A 100 4.42 -2.87 10.88
C ILE A 100 4.18 -1.55 10.15
N LYS A 101 4.78 -0.45 10.62
CA LYS A 101 4.62 0.87 9.97
C LYS A 101 5.31 0.91 8.60
N ALA A 102 6.47 0.26 8.47
CA ALA A 102 7.13 0.08 7.18
C ALA A 102 6.28 -0.79 6.22
N MET A 103 5.66 -1.85 6.75
CA MET A 103 4.77 -2.72 5.99
C MET A 103 3.52 -1.99 5.50
N VAL A 104 2.94 -1.06 6.28
CA VAL A 104 1.85 -0.21 5.78
C VAL A 104 2.26 0.54 4.52
N ALA A 105 3.45 1.15 4.51
CA ALA A 105 3.94 1.88 3.34
C ALA A 105 4.16 0.96 2.13
N VAL A 106 4.85 -0.17 2.34
CA VAL A 106 5.13 -1.17 1.30
C VAL A 106 3.84 -1.74 0.71
N MET A 107 2.89 -2.16 1.55
CA MET A 107 1.65 -2.78 1.09
C MET A 107 0.71 -1.78 0.44
N THR A 108 0.74 -0.52 0.87
CA THR A 108 -0.01 0.55 0.22
C THR A 108 0.51 0.79 -1.19
N GLU A 109 1.84 0.84 -1.39
CA GLU A 109 2.44 1.00 -2.73
C GLU A 109 1.99 -0.11 -3.67
N ILE A 110 2.14 -1.36 -3.24
CA ILE A 110 1.78 -2.54 -4.04
C ILE A 110 0.29 -2.50 -4.39
N TYR A 111 -0.56 -2.12 -3.44
CA TYR A 111 -1.99 -1.98 -3.67
C TYR A 111 -2.30 -0.86 -4.68
N LEU A 112 -1.67 0.31 -4.57
CA LEU A 112 -1.86 1.42 -5.50
C LEU A 112 -1.39 1.07 -6.92
N GLU A 113 -0.33 0.27 -7.04
CA GLU A 113 0.17 -0.18 -8.34
C GLU A 113 -0.89 -0.93 -9.15
N THR A 114 -1.81 -1.65 -8.50
CA THR A 114 -2.92 -2.35 -9.18
C THR A 114 -3.87 -1.42 -9.95
N PHE A 115 -3.82 -0.10 -9.71
CA PHE A 115 -4.60 0.90 -10.43
C PHE A 115 -3.84 1.56 -11.59
N PHE A 116 -2.52 1.34 -11.68
CA PHE A 116 -1.65 1.97 -12.67
C PHE A 116 -0.97 0.96 -13.60
N ASP A 117 -0.99 -0.32 -13.22
CA ASP A 117 -0.54 -1.45 -14.01
C ASP A 117 -1.47 -2.65 -13.77
N PRO A 118 -1.77 -3.45 -14.81
CA PRO A 118 -2.63 -4.64 -14.70
C PRO A 118 -1.89 -5.82 -14.06
N ILE A 119 -1.26 -5.60 -12.91
CA ILE A 119 -0.50 -6.62 -12.16
C ILE A 119 -1.38 -7.32 -11.12
N GLN A 120 -1.13 -8.61 -10.86
CA GLN A 120 -1.73 -9.34 -9.75
C GLN A 120 -0.69 -9.63 -8.67
N PHE A 121 -1.00 -9.26 -7.42
CA PHE A 121 -0.10 -9.41 -6.28
C PHE A 121 0.22 -10.88 -5.91
N PHE A 122 -0.76 -11.77 -6.03
CA PHE A 122 -0.60 -13.17 -5.60
C PHE A 122 0.16 -14.03 -6.61
N VAL A 123 0.05 -13.71 -7.91
CA VAL A 123 0.73 -14.40 -9.01
C VAL A 123 1.31 -13.38 -10.01
N PRO A 124 2.31 -12.57 -9.60
CA PRO A 124 2.81 -11.43 -10.39
C PRO A 124 3.47 -11.82 -11.72
N ASN A 125 3.74 -13.11 -11.93
CA ASN A 125 4.35 -13.66 -13.13
C ASN A 125 3.35 -14.37 -14.05
N ALA A 126 2.07 -14.47 -13.66
CA ALA A 126 1.05 -15.10 -14.47
C ALA A 126 0.54 -14.12 -15.56
N SER A 127 0.55 -14.56 -16.82
CA SER A 127 0.14 -13.73 -17.96
C SER A 127 -1.38 -13.59 -18.11
N SER A 128 -2.15 -14.52 -17.54
CA SER A 128 -3.62 -14.56 -17.60
C SER A 128 -4.31 -13.88 -16.40
N CYS A 129 -3.57 -13.06 -15.67
CA CYS A 129 -3.89 -12.66 -14.32
C CYS A 129 -3.72 -11.14 -14.17
N SER A 130 -4.75 -10.44 -13.71
CA SER A 130 -4.67 -9.00 -13.43
C SER A 130 -5.39 -8.63 -12.14
N GLY A 131 -4.87 -7.62 -11.44
CA GLY A 131 -5.65 -6.89 -10.45
C GLY A 131 -6.53 -5.86 -11.14
N GLN A 132 -7.71 -5.59 -10.58
CA GLN A 132 -8.64 -4.55 -11.05
C GLN A 132 -9.18 -4.79 -12.47
N TRP A 133 -9.51 -6.02 -12.87
CA TRP A 133 -10.00 -6.33 -14.23
C TRP A 133 -11.09 -5.39 -14.74
N GLU A 134 -12.13 -5.13 -13.93
CA GLU A 134 -13.22 -4.20 -14.28
C GLU A 134 -12.72 -2.77 -14.56
N LEU A 135 -11.69 -2.31 -13.85
CA LEU A 135 -11.10 -1.00 -14.14
C LEU A 135 -10.45 -1.00 -15.52
N TRP A 136 -9.69 -2.04 -15.84
CA TRP A 136 -8.95 -2.14 -17.11
C TRP A 136 -9.85 -2.37 -18.31
N ASP A 137 -11.05 -2.91 -18.11
CA ASP A 137 -12.09 -3.00 -19.13
C ASP A 137 -12.72 -1.63 -19.42
N ASP A 138 -12.80 -0.76 -18.40
CA ASP A 138 -13.46 0.54 -18.46
C ASP A 138 -12.55 1.72 -18.91
N ILE A 139 -11.24 1.53 -19.02
CA ILE A 139 -10.29 2.61 -19.31
C ILE A 139 -9.35 2.30 -20.46
N ASP A 140 -8.97 3.33 -21.22
CA ASP A 140 -7.89 3.22 -22.19
C ASP A 140 -6.53 3.22 -21.46
N TYR A 141 -5.95 2.04 -21.33
CA TYR A 141 -4.65 1.83 -20.68
C TYR A 141 -3.52 2.65 -21.31
N PHE A 142 -3.48 2.77 -22.64
CA PHE A 142 -2.39 3.49 -23.32
C PHE A 142 -2.53 5.00 -23.11
N ASN A 143 -3.75 5.51 -23.18
CA ASN A 143 -4.03 6.91 -22.83
C ASN A 143 -3.66 7.19 -21.36
N LEU A 144 -4.08 6.32 -20.43
CA LEU A 144 -3.72 6.46 -19.02
C LEU A 144 -2.19 6.46 -18.83
N LYS A 145 -1.47 5.54 -19.48
CA LYS A 145 0.01 5.50 -19.41
C LYS A 145 0.63 6.79 -19.91
N LYS A 146 0.16 7.32 -21.05
CA LYS A 146 0.63 8.58 -21.59
C LYS A 146 0.41 9.72 -20.58
N GLN A 147 -0.79 9.85 -20.04
CA GLN A 147 -1.12 10.92 -19.10
C GLN A 147 -0.36 10.79 -17.77
N ILE A 148 -0.11 9.58 -17.28
CA ILE A 148 0.72 9.36 -16.08
C ILE A 148 2.17 9.78 -16.32
N THR A 149 2.65 9.70 -17.55
CA THR A 149 4.00 10.17 -17.90
C THR A 149 4.10 11.70 -18.05
N GLU A 150 2.97 12.37 -18.25
CA GLU A 150 2.90 13.83 -18.35
C GLU A 150 2.85 14.47 -16.94
N LYS A 151 3.82 15.34 -16.64
CA LYS A 151 3.96 15.97 -15.31
C LYS A 151 2.70 16.72 -14.85
N ASP A 152 2.02 17.42 -15.75
CA ASP A 152 0.85 18.23 -15.41
C ASP A 152 -0.35 17.37 -15.05
N SER A 153 -0.59 16.33 -15.84
CA SER A 153 -1.61 15.31 -15.60
C SER A 153 -1.33 14.58 -14.28
N ALA A 154 -0.06 14.24 -14.02
CA ALA A 154 0.39 13.67 -12.76
C ALA A 154 0.08 14.56 -11.56
N PHE A 155 0.39 15.86 -11.68
CA PHE A 155 0.14 16.84 -10.65
C PHE A 155 -1.35 17.05 -10.38
N LYS A 156 -2.19 17.07 -11.44
CA LYS A 156 -3.65 17.16 -11.32
C LYS A 156 -4.23 15.95 -10.59
N PHE A 157 -3.81 14.74 -10.94
CA PHE A 157 -4.22 13.52 -10.25
C PHE A 157 -3.90 13.60 -8.77
N LYS A 158 -2.62 13.87 -8.45
CA LYS A 158 -2.13 13.99 -7.08
C LYS A 158 -2.93 15.02 -6.29
N THR A 159 -3.06 16.23 -6.82
CA THR A 159 -3.74 17.34 -6.13
C THR A 159 -5.19 16.97 -5.81
N LYS A 160 -5.91 16.41 -6.77
CA LYS A 160 -7.30 15.98 -6.60
C LYS A 160 -7.45 14.84 -5.60
N MET A 161 -6.54 13.87 -5.62
CA MET A 161 -6.55 12.77 -4.66
C MET A 161 -6.27 13.29 -3.24
N LEU A 162 -5.29 14.18 -3.06
CA LEU A 162 -4.90 14.70 -1.76
C LEU A 162 -5.91 15.69 -1.16
N SER A 163 -6.67 16.40 -1.99
CA SER A 163 -7.72 17.33 -1.55
C SER A 163 -9.06 16.65 -1.25
N ASN A 164 -9.16 15.33 -1.40
CA ASN A 164 -10.43 14.61 -1.28
C ASN A 164 -10.79 14.32 0.19
N ASP A 165 -12.07 14.41 0.53
CA ASP A 165 -12.59 14.16 1.88
C ASP A 165 -12.47 12.70 2.33
N ILE A 166 -12.09 11.75 1.46
CA ILE A 166 -11.79 10.37 1.87
C ILE A 166 -10.75 10.28 2.98
N TRP A 167 -9.85 11.27 3.08
CA TRP A 167 -8.83 11.33 4.13
C TRP A 167 -9.43 11.67 5.50
N ASN A 168 -10.71 12.06 5.56
CA ASN A 168 -11.48 12.10 6.80
C ASN A 168 -11.94 10.68 7.17
N TYR A 169 -11.01 9.89 7.73
CA TYR A 169 -11.24 8.52 8.21
C TYR A 169 -12.09 8.42 9.49
N LYS A 170 -12.85 9.47 9.83
CA LYS A 170 -13.80 9.49 10.94
C LYS A 170 -15.14 8.94 10.47
N PHE A 171 -15.30 7.62 10.58
CA PHE A 171 -16.55 6.97 10.21
C PHE A 171 -17.70 7.32 11.15
N LYS A 172 -18.90 7.34 10.59
CA LYS A 172 -20.17 7.45 11.30
C LYS A 172 -20.82 6.07 11.41
N PRO A 173 -21.68 5.83 12.41
CA PRO A 173 -22.35 4.54 12.55
C PRO A 173 -23.19 4.13 11.33
N GLU A 174 -23.71 5.11 10.58
CA GLU A 174 -24.55 4.92 9.39
C GLU A 174 -23.76 4.37 8.19
N ASP A 175 -22.43 4.45 8.24
CA ASP A 175 -21.53 3.91 7.21
C ASP A 175 -21.51 2.37 7.21
N PHE A 176 -22.08 1.71 8.22
CA PHE A 176 -21.94 0.28 8.43
C PHE A 176 -23.28 -0.46 8.58
N PRO A 177 -23.36 -1.72 8.11
CA PRO A 177 -24.47 -2.63 8.42
C PRO A 177 -24.70 -2.78 9.92
N LEU A 178 -25.95 -3.02 10.34
CA LEU A 178 -26.37 -3.03 11.75
C LEU A 178 -25.48 -3.89 12.67
N ILE A 179 -25.07 -5.08 12.21
CA ILE A 179 -24.22 -5.99 12.99
C ILE A 179 -22.82 -5.39 13.21
N ILE A 180 -22.24 -4.78 12.18
CA ILE A 180 -20.92 -4.13 12.25
C ILE A 180 -21.02 -2.87 13.10
N LYS A 181 -22.06 -2.06 12.89
CA LYS A 181 -22.36 -0.86 13.69
C LYS A 181 -22.38 -1.17 15.19
N ARG A 182 -23.21 -2.13 15.61
CA ARG A 182 -23.33 -2.53 17.03
C ARG A 182 -21.98 -2.94 17.63
N ARG A 183 -21.19 -3.70 16.87
CA ARG A 183 -19.86 -4.14 17.32
C ARG A 183 -18.89 -2.97 17.46
N LEU A 184 -18.78 -2.10 16.46
CA LEU A 184 -17.88 -0.94 16.49
C LEU A 184 -18.27 0.03 17.62
N GLN A 185 -19.56 0.14 17.96
CA GLN A 185 -20.02 0.90 19.12
C GLN A 185 -19.55 0.26 20.43
N HIS A 186 -19.74 -1.05 20.58
CA HIS A 186 -19.30 -1.80 21.76
C HIS A 186 -17.77 -1.71 21.96
N GLU A 187 -17.00 -1.83 20.88
CA GLU A 187 -15.53 -1.75 20.89
C GLU A 187 -15.01 -0.29 20.95
N LYS A 188 -15.92 0.71 20.94
CA LYS A 188 -15.60 2.15 20.93
C LYS A 188 -14.63 2.52 19.80
N GLU A 189 -14.86 1.99 18.61
CA GLU A 189 -13.97 2.14 17.46
C GLU A 189 -14.23 3.41 16.64
N PHE A 190 -15.39 4.04 16.81
CA PHE A 190 -15.71 5.30 16.15
C PHE A 190 -14.81 6.44 16.62
N GLY A 191 -14.36 7.27 15.67
CA GLY A 191 -13.47 8.42 15.94
C GLY A 191 -11.99 8.08 16.16
N LYS A 192 -11.63 6.80 16.24
CA LYS A 192 -10.22 6.36 16.31
C LYS A 192 -9.55 6.45 14.94
N LYS A 193 -8.22 6.57 14.94
CA LYS A 193 -7.37 6.38 13.75
C LYS A 193 -7.43 4.94 13.26
N LEU A 194 -7.14 4.70 11.98
CA LEU A 194 -7.09 3.36 11.41
C LEU A 194 -6.02 2.53 12.13
N ASN A 195 -6.28 1.25 12.34
CA ASN A 195 -5.29 0.36 12.93
C ASN A 195 -4.33 -0.14 11.84
N PRO A 196 -3.00 0.05 11.96
CA PRO A 196 -2.06 -0.27 10.88
C PRO A 196 -2.01 -1.77 10.55
N GLU A 197 -2.09 -2.65 11.55
CA GLU A 197 -2.14 -4.08 11.32
C GLU A 197 -3.45 -4.48 10.58
N SER A 198 -4.58 -3.95 11.01
CA SER A 198 -5.88 -4.15 10.37
C SER A 198 -5.90 -3.61 8.94
N LEU A 199 -5.18 -2.51 8.68
CA LEU A 199 -5.05 -1.93 7.34
C LEU A 199 -4.22 -2.83 6.42
N ILE A 200 -3.09 -3.38 6.90
CA ILE A 200 -2.30 -4.37 6.13
C ILE A 200 -3.17 -5.56 5.75
N LYS A 201 -3.95 -6.09 6.71
CA LYS A 201 -4.89 -7.18 6.46
C LYS A 201 -5.95 -6.78 5.43
N ALA A 202 -6.53 -5.58 5.55
CA ALA A 202 -7.54 -5.08 4.62
C ALA A 202 -7.00 -4.94 3.20
N LEU A 203 -5.78 -4.40 3.04
CA LEU A 203 -5.09 -4.26 1.74
C LEU A 203 -4.91 -5.63 1.07
N ILE A 204 -4.43 -6.64 1.80
CA ILE A 204 -4.24 -7.99 1.24
C ILE A 204 -5.58 -8.59 0.80
N ILE A 205 -6.63 -8.46 1.62
CA ILE A 205 -7.98 -8.94 1.29
C ILE A 205 -8.51 -8.22 0.04
N ARG A 206 -8.34 -6.90 -0.06
CA ARG A 206 -8.77 -6.15 -1.25
C ARG A 206 -8.02 -6.60 -2.49
N MET A 207 -6.69 -6.71 -2.45
CA MET A 207 -5.91 -7.19 -3.59
C MET A 207 -6.33 -8.58 -4.07
N GLY A 208 -6.69 -9.48 -3.15
CA GLY A 208 -7.18 -10.82 -3.52
C GLY A 208 -8.57 -10.81 -4.13
N LYS A 209 -9.47 -9.91 -3.66
CA LYS A 209 -10.81 -9.70 -4.25
C LYS A 209 -10.80 -8.98 -5.58
N LEU A 210 -9.79 -8.15 -5.81
CA LEU A 210 -9.62 -7.38 -7.05
C LEU A 210 -8.89 -8.18 -8.13
N ALA A 211 -8.28 -9.30 -7.76
CA ALA A 211 -7.61 -10.20 -8.70
C ALA A 211 -8.62 -10.92 -9.59
N LYS A 212 -8.23 -11.16 -10.84
CA LYS A 212 -8.87 -12.12 -11.74
C LYS A 212 -7.82 -13.13 -12.24
N PRO A 213 -8.04 -14.44 -12.06
CA PRO A 213 -9.16 -15.05 -11.34
C PRO A 213 -9.15 -14.69 -9.84
N ASP A 214 -10.34 -14.75 -9.23
CA ASP A 214 -10.50 -14.42 -7.80
C ASP A 214 -9.63 -15.33 -6.95
N VAL A 215 -8.91 -14.75 -5.98
CA VAL A 215 -8.10 -15.54 -5.04
C VAL A 215 -8.97 -15.97 -3.88
N ASN A 216 -9.04 -17.27 -3.61
CA ASN A 216 -9.89 -17.78 -2.55
C ASN A 216 -9.46 -17.25 -1.17
N TYR A 217 -10.43 -16.97 -0.30
CA TYR A 217 -10.19 -16.34 0.99
C TYR A 217 -9.31 -17.20 1.90
N GLU A 218 -9.36 -18.53 1.84
CA GLU A 218 -8.49 -19.38 2.66
C GLU A 218 -7.01 -19.18 2.31
N VAL A 219 -6.69 -18.98 1.02
CA VAL A 219 -5.32 -18.67 0.58
C VAL A 219 -4.88 -17.30 1.08
N ILE A 220 -5.77 -16.32 0.99
CA ILE A 220 -5.56 -14.97 1.53
C ILE A 220 -5.32 -15.02 3.04
N ASP A 221 -6.17 -15.73 3.77
CA ASP A 221 -6.13 -15.85 5.23
C ASP A 221 -4.86 -16.57 5.69
N TYR A 222 -4.45 -17.64 5.00
CA TYR A 222 -3.17 -18.31 5.25
C TYR A 222 -1.99 -17.34 5.06
N ALA A 223 -1.99 -16.58 3.97
CA ALA A 223 -0.89 -15.65 3.69
C ALA A 223 -0.84 -14.48 4.70
N ILE A 224 -1.99 -13.98 5.15
CA ILE A 224 -2.09 -13.00 6.24
C ILE A 224 -1.54 -13.58 7.54
N ARG A 225 -1.92 -14.81 7.91
CA ARG A 225 -1.43 -15.47 9.14
C ARG A 225 0.08 -15.66 9.11
N SER A 226 0.61 -16.09 7.97
CA SER A 226 2.06 -16.24 7.77
C SER A 226 2.77 -14.90 7.98
N LEU A 227 2.33 -13.85 7.27
CA LEU A 227 2.88 -12.50 7.42
C LEU A 227 2.77 -11.96 8.85
N PHE A 228 1.64 -12.17 9.52
CA PHE A 228 1.39 -11.68 10.87
C PHE A 228 2.19 -12.42 11.92
N THR A 229 2.48 -13.70 11.69
CA THR A 229 3.43 -14.47 12.51
C THR A 229 4.81 -13.83 12.46
N ASP A 230 5.28 -13.49 11.26
CA ASP A 230 6.57 -12.84 11.07
C ASP A 230 6.62 -11.41 11.66
N LEU A 231 5.51 -10.67 11.57
CA LEU A 231 5.34 -9.34 12.19
C LEU A 231 5.05 -9.41 13.69
N LYS A 232 4.98 -10.61 14.29
CA LYS A 232 4.66 -10.85 15.71
C LYS A 232 3.29 -10.33 16.15
N VAL A 233 2.34 -10.25 15.22
CA VAL A 233 0.94 -9.88 15.48
C VAL A 233 0.16 -11.12 15.91
N LYS A 234 -0.04 -11.28 17.22
CA LYS A 234 -0.68 -12.47 17.81
C LYS A 234 -2.20 -12.41 17.91
N LYS A 235 -2.78 -11.21 17.81
CA LYS A 235 -4.21 -10.98 18.03
C LYS A 235 -4.99 -11.17 16.74
N TYR A 236 -6.18 -11.75 16.82
CA TYR A 236 -7.13 -11.69 15.72
C TYR A 236 -7.57 -10.25 15.52
N LEU A 237 -7.46 -9.76 14.28
CA LEU A 237 -7.81 -8.39 13.91
C LEU A 237 -8.98 -8.39 12.93
N ARG A 238 -10.02 -7.63 13.27
CA ARG A 238 -11.10 -7.27 12.36
C ARG A 238 -10.68 -6.05 11.55
N VAL A 239 -11.28 -5.90 10.37
CA VAL A 239 -10.86 -4.90 9.38
C VAL A 239 -12.01 -4.04 8.89
N ASP A 240 -13.10 -3.93 9.65
CA ASP A 240 -14.34 -3.35 9.12
C ASP A 240 -14.17 -1.90 8.67
N ARG A 241 -13.51 -1.08 9.51
CA ARG A 241 -13.24 0.33 9.22
C ARG A 241 -12.23 0.49 8.10
N GLU A 242 -11.15 -0.28 8.15
CA GLU A 242 -10.09 -0.24 7.13
C GLU A 242 -10.60 -0.73 5.77
N MET A 243 -11.50 -1.71 5.76
CA MET A 243 -12.16 -2.21 4.56
C MET A 243 -13.07 -1.15 3.95
N GLU A 244 -13.89 -0.48 4.78
CA GLU A 244 -14.75 0.61 4.32
C GLU A 244 -13.93 1.80 3.81
N PHE A 245 -12.85 2.15 4.52
CA PHE A 245 -11.88 3.13 4.07
C PHE A 245 -11.35 2.83 2.67
N LEU A 246 -10.85 1.61 2.44
CA LEU A 246 -10.26 1.20 1.17
C LEU A 246 -11.29 1.19 0.03
N LYS A 247 -12.54 0.81 0.29
CA LYS A 247 -13.62 0.89 -0.71
C LYS A 247 -13.87 2.34 -1.15
N ARG A 248 -13.92 3.29 -0.21
CA ARG A 248 -14.07 4.72 -0.53
C ARG A 248 -12.88 5.24 -1.33
N LEU A 249 -11.67 4.88 -0.92
CA LEU A 249 -10.44 5.21 -1.64
C LEU A 249 -10.45 4.64 -3.07
N GLU A 250 -10.83 3.38 -3.25
CA GLU A 250 -11.00 2.75 -4.56
C GLU A 250 -11.96 3.51 -5.45
N THR A 251 -13.15 3.84 -4.94
CA THR A 251 -14.16 4.58 -5.69
C THR A 251 -13.61 5.92 -6.18
N GLU A 252 -12.92 6.67 -5.33
CA GLU A 252 -12.36 7.97 -5.71
C GLU A 252 -11.15 7.87 -6.65
N ILE A 253 -10.29 6.85 -6.49
CA ILE A 253 -9.22 6.57 -7.46
C ILE A 253 -9.84 6.25 -8.81
N LYS A 254 -10.77 5.28 -8.90
CA LYS A 254 -11.41 4.87 -10.15
C LYS A 254 -12.14 6.03 -10.83
N LYS A 255 -12.92 6.82 -10.06
CA LYS A 255 -13.61 8.02 -10.54
C LYS A 255 -12.64 9.09 -11.04
N THR A 256 -11.45 9.17 -10.44
CA THR A 256 -10.42 10.10 -10.90
C THR A 256 -9.78 9.58 -12.18
N LEU A 257 -9.38 8.31 -12.24
CA LEU A 257 -8.76 7.68 -13.41
C LEU A 257 -9.67 7.67 -14.63
N ARG A 258 -10.98 7.43 -14.49
CA ARG A 258 -11.93 7.48 -15.63
C ARG A 258 -12.11 8.88 -16.24
N LYS A 259 -11.56 9.92 -15.61
CA LYS A 259 -11.55 11.30 -16.14
C LYS A 259 -10.22 11.66 -16.82
N PHE A 260 -9.25 10.73 -16.79
CA PHE A 260 -8.02 10.75 -17.58
C PHE A 260 -8.31 10.00 -18.88
#